data_AF-A0A851FL58-F1
#
_entry.id   AF-A0A851FL58-F1
#
_cell.length_a   1.000
_cell.length_b   1.000
_cell.length_c   1.000
_cell.angle_alpha   90.00
_cell.angle_beta   90.00
_cell.angle_gamma   90.00
#
_symmetry.space_group_name_H-M   'P 1'
#
loop_
_entity.id
_entity.type
_entity.pdbx_description
1 polymer ?
#
loop_
_entity_poly.entity_id
_entity_poly.type
_entity_poly.pdbx_seq_one_letter_code
_entity_poly.pdbx_strand_id
1 'polypeptide(L)'
;GWCPLSPAGAQTTQLLLEPPWTPAVLWDWVTLTCHGSGTPADTTWYKDGQRWWQKGPISFVVTESGTYECETPGTGLSPPVQV
;
A
#
# COMPACT_ATOMS: atom_id res chain seq x y z
N GLY A 1 3.76 -30.85 -22.89
CA GLY A 1 3.90 -30.35 -21.51
C GLY A 1 2.72 -29.48 -21.22
N TRP A 2 2.04 -29.69 -20.09
CA TRP A 2 0.89 -28.87 -19.68
C TRP A 2 1.40 -27.83 -18.69
N CYS A 3 1.21 -26.55 -18.96
CA CYS A 3 1.45 -25.49 -17.99
C CYS A 3 0.29 -25.50 -16.99
N PRO A 4 0.52 -25.70 -15.68
CA PRO A 4 -0.56 -25.56 -14.72
C PRO A 4 -0.98 -24.09 -14.69
N LEU A 5 -2.29 -23.88 -14.76
CA LEU A 5 -2.95 -22.62 -14.53
C LEU A 5 -2.46 -22.05 -13.20
N SER A 6 -1.89 -20.84 -13.24
CA SER A 6 -1.59 -20.07 -12.03
C SER A 6 -2.84 -20.03 -11.15
N PRO A 7 -2.74 -20.35 -9.86
CA PRO A 7 -3.90 -20.27 -8.98
C PRO A 7 -4.37 -18.82 -8.94
N ALA A 8 -5.70 -18.68 -8.98
CA ALA A 8 -6.49 -17.48 -8.84
C ALA A 8 -5.70 -16.23 -8.45
N GLY A 9 -5.79 -15.18 -9.28
CA GLY A 9 -5.49 -13.82 -8.83
C GLY A 9 -6.32 -13.54 -7.59
N ALA A 10 -5.72 -13.75 -6.43
CA ALA A 10 -6.18 -13.15 -5.20
C ALA A 10 -6.16 -11.66 -5.52
N GLN A 11 -7.32 -11.02 -5.48
CA GLN A 11 -7.40 -9.57 -5.53
C GLN A 11 -6.67 -9.13 -4.25
N THR A 12 -5.37 -8.86 -4.33
CA THR A 12 -4.53 -8.46 -3.21
C THR A 12 -4.54 -6.95 -3.15
N THR A 13 -4.59 -6.39 -1.93
CA THR A 13 -4.37 -4.96 -1.78
C THR A 13 -3.01 -4.57 -2.37
N GLN A 14 -2.95 -3.47 -3.12
CA GLN A 14 -1.72 -2.97 -3.72
C GLN A 14 -1.48 -1.53 -3.27
N LEU A 15 -0.27 -1.25 -2.80
CA LEU A 15 0.16 0.09 -2.45
C LEU A 15 0.90 0.72 -3.63
N LEU A 16 0.42 1.88 -4.08
CA LEU A 16 1.00 2.66 -5.16
C LEU A 16 1.71 3.90 -4.59
N LEU A 17 2.92 4.17 -5.09
CA LEU A 17 3.70 5.37 -4.78
C LEU A 17 3.70 6.31 -5.98
N GLU A 18 3.34 7.56 -5.73
CA GLU A 18 3.40 8.64 -6.72
C GLU A 18 4.19 9.83 -6.16
N PRO A 19 5.34 10.18 -6.77
CA PRO A 19 5.93 9.56 -7.96
C PRO A 19 6.53 8.16 -7.69
N PRO A 20 6.64 7.29 -8.72
CA PRO A 20 7.12 5.91 -8.57
C PRO A 20 8.64 5.80 -8.33
N TRP A 21 9.39 6.89 -8.46
CA TRP A 21 10.80 6.96 -8.11
C TRP A 21 10.94 7.33 -6.63
N THR A 22 11.76 6.58 -5.88
CA THR A 22 12.18 6.95 -4.52
C THR A 22 12.70 8.38 -4.53
N PRO A 23 12.33 9.23 -3.55
CA PRO A 23 12.73 10.62 -3.56
C PRO A 23 14.26 10.72 -3.62
N ALA A 24 14.77 11.38 -4.66
CA ALA A 24 16.21 11.61 -4.84
C ALA A 24 16.77 12.57 -3.78
N VAL A 25 15.90 13.13 -2.94
CA VAL A 25 16.20 14.21 -2.02
C VAL A 25 15.38 13.98 -0.74
N LEU A 26 16.06 13.95 0.41
CA LEU A 26 15.45 14.18 1.73
C LEU A 26 14.52 15.39 1.56
N TRP A 27 13.22 15.35 1.89
CA TRP A 27 12.18 16.41 1.72
C TRP A 27 11.21 16.32 0.53
N ASP A 28 11.32 15.35 -0.38
CA ASP A 28 10.28 15.16 -1.40
C ASP A 28 9.00 14.54 -0.80
N TRP A 29 7.85 15.00 -1.27
CA TRP A 29 6.56 14.44 -0.88
C TRP A 29 6.22 13.23 -1.77
N VAL A 30 5.74 12.16 -1.14
CA VAL A 30 5.27 10.97 -1.85
C VAL A 30 3.80 10.76 -1.50
N THR A 31 3.00 10.51 -2.52
CA THR A 31 1.60 10.13 -2.37
C THR A 31 1.51 8.62 -2.29
N LEU A 32 0.99 8.12 -1.18
CA LEU A 32 0.68 6.72 -0.97
C LEU A 32 -0.79 6.50 -1.29
N THR A 33 -1.10 5.57 -2.19
CA THR A 33 -2.47 5.23 -2.59
C THR A 33 -2.70 3.73 -2.45
N CYS A 34 -3.69 3.35 -1.63
CA CYS A 34 -4.07 1.97 -1.38
C CYS A 34 -5.16 1.50 -2.35
N HIS A 35 -4.82 0.60 -3.27
CA HIS A 35 -5.77 -0.05 -4.15
C HIS A 35 -6.26 -1.36 -3.54
N GLY A 36 -7.55 -1.46 -3.25
CA GLY A 36 -8.20 -2.67 -2.78
C GLY A 36 -9.70 -2.62 -3.03
N SER A 37 -10.41 -3.75 -2.88
CA SER A 37 -11.87 -3.80 -3.09
C SER A 37 -12.69 -3.29 -1.88
N GLY A 38 -12.07 -2.50 -1.00
CA GLY A 38 -12.65 -2.02 0.25
C GLY A 38 -13.16 -0.57 0.19
N THR A 39 -13.97 -0.20 1.18
CA THR A 39 -14.41 1.18 1.38
C THR A 39 -13.24 2.06 1.84
N PRO A 40 -13.15 3.33 1.37
CA PRO A 40 -12.09 4.23 1.76
C PRO A 40 -11.90 4.33 3.27
N ALA A 41 -13.01 4.31 4.01
CA ALA A 41 -13.07 4.53 5.45
C ALA A 41 -12.67 3.32 6.31
N ASP A 42 -12.31 2.17 5.72
CA ASP A 42 -11.91 0.98 6.49
C ASP A 42 -10.46 0.55 6.20
N THR A 43 -9.67 1.39 5.52
CA THR A 43 -8.25 1.12 5.25
C THR A 43 -7.43 1.24 6.53
N THR A 44 -6.64 0.21 6.85
CA THR A 44 -5.65 0.25 7.93
C THR A 44 -4.27 0.42 7.34
N TRP A 45 -3.51 1.36 7.88
CA TRP A 45 -2.16 1.68 7.42
C TRP A 45 -1.13 1.28 8.47
N TYR A 46 -0.03 0.75 7.97
CA TYR A 46 1.12 0.32 8.76
C TYR A 46 2.37 1.08 8.31
N LYS A 47 3.20 1.47 9.28
CA LYS A 47 4.52 2.06 9.07
C LYS A 47 5.53 1.23 9.87
N ASP A 48 6.55 0.74 9.19
CA ASP A 48 7.61 -0.12 9.74
C ASP A 48 7.06 -1.33 10.52
N GLY A 49 6.01 -1.95 9.96
CA GLY A 49 5.29 -3.09 10.54
C GLY A 49 4.38 -2.75 11.73
N GLN A 50 4.34 -1.49 12.17
CA GLN A 50 3.48 -1.03 13.25
C GLN A 50 2.19 -0.43 12.69
N ARG A 51 1.05 -0.75 13.31
CA ARG A 51 -0.21 -0.13 12.96
C ARG A 51 -0.17 1.36 13.30
N TRP A 52 -0.20 2.19 12.27
CA TRP A 52 -0.01 3.64 12.40
C TRP A 52 -1.34 4.39 12.32
N TRP A 53 -2.23 3.98 11.40
CA TRP A 53 -3.51 4.65 11.20
C TRP A 53 -4.65 3.67 10.90
N GLN A 54 -5.75 3.75 11.63
CA GLN A 54 -6.93 2.91 11.42
C GLN A 54 -8.05 3.75 10.78
N LYS A 55 -8.76 3.19 9.80
CA LYS A 55 -9.81 3.90 9.05
C LYS A 55 -9.27 5.17 8.38
N GLY A 56 -8.11 5.03 7.75
CA GLY A 56 -7.44 6.11 7.03
C GLY A 56 -8.01 6.31 5.64
N PRO A 57 -7.69 7.43 4.97
CA PRO A 57 -8.07 7.64 3.58
C PRO A 57 -7.40 6.60 2.68
N ILE A 58 -7.93 6.45 1.46
CA ILE A 58 -7.32 5.64 0.39
C ILE A 58 -5.97 6.20 -0.02
N SER A 59 -5.82 7.52 -0.02
CA SER A 59 -4.59 8.18 -0.43
C SER A 59 -4.21 9.32 0.52
N PHE A 60 -2.92 9.46 0.78
CA PHE A 60 -2.37 10.57 1.57
C PHE A 60 -0.91 10.82 1.20
N VAL A 61 -0.40 11.98 1.62
CA VAL A 61 0.97 12.40 1.34
C VAL A 61 1.85 12.16 2.57
N VAL A 62 3.03 11.60 2.34
CA VAL A 62 4.09 11.42 3.34
C VAL A 62 5.35 12.15 2.92
N THR A 63 6.12 12.57 3.91
CA THR A 63 7.45 13.15 3.74
C THR A 63 8.51 12.41 4.55
N GLU A 64 8.08 11.44 5.36
CA GLU A 64 8.97 10.59 6.13
C GLU A 64 9.33 9.35 5.34
N SER A 65 10.61 8.97 5.40
CA SER A 65 11.03 7.67 4.93
C SER A 65 10.55 6.58 5.89
N GLY A 66 10.40 5.38 5.35
CA GLY A 66 9.95 4.23 6.10
C GLY A 66 9.35 3.17 5.19
N THR A 67 9.01 2.04 5.78
CA THR A 67 8.30 0.98 5.08
C THR A 67 6.81 1.12 5.31
N TYR A 68 6.04 1.31 4.25
CA TYR A 68 4.60 1.52 4.30
C TYR A 68 3.86 0.31 3.74
N GLU A 69 2.76 -0.05 4.40
CA GLU A 69 1.84 -1.10 3.98
C GLU A 69 0.41 -0.61 4.23
N CYS A 70 -0.54 -1.12 3.44
CA CYS A 70 -1.95 -0.87 3.66
C CYS A 70 -2.74 -2.17 3.63
N GLU A 71 -3.79 -2.23 4.43
CA GLU A 71 -4.69 -3.36 4.54
C GLU A 71 -6.12 -2.87 4.29
N THR A 72 -6.81 -3.54 3.38
CA THR A 72 -8.24 -3.27 3.16
C THR A 72 -9.08 -4.51 3.48
N PRO A 73 -10.28 -4.33 4.07
CA PRO A 73 -11.18 -5.44 4.32
C PRO A 73 -11.49 -6.19 3.01
N GLY A 74 -11.24 -7.50 3.01
CA GLY A 74 -11.55 -8.38 1.88
C GLY A 74 -10.42 -8.63 0.88
N THR A 75 -9.34 -7.82 0.86
CA THR A 75 -8.18 -8.09 -0.03
C THR A 75 -6.84 -8.27 0.70
N GLY A 76 -6.83 -8.12 2.03
CA GLY A 76 -5.68 -8.44 2.88
C GLY A 76 -4.67 -7.31 2.98
N LEU A 77 -3.45 -7.65 3.41
CA LEU A 77 -2.33 -6.71 3.53
C LEU A 77 -1.59 -6.57 2.19
N SER A 78 -1.22 -5.35 1.83
CA SER A 78 -0.41 -5.07 0.65
C SER A 78 1.05 -5.49 0.85
N PRO A 79 1.81 -5.73 -0.24
CA PRO A 79 3.26 -5.78 -0.15
C PRO A 79 3.83 -4.49 0.45
N PRO A 80 4.95 -4.57 1.21
CA PRO A 80 5.62 -3.41 1.76
C PRO A 80 6.30 -2.57 0.67
N VAL A 81 6.20 -1.26 0.80
CA VAL A 81 6.91 -0.31 -0.06
C VAL A 81 7.77 0.63 0.76
N GLN A 82 9.00 0.85 0.31
CA GLN A 82 9.92 1.80 0.93
C GLN A 82 9.77 3.18 0.27
N VAL A 83 9.60 4.19 1.11
CA VAL A 83 9.63 5.61 0.76
C VAL A 83 10.97 6.21 1.14
#